data_AF-A0A4C1WK96-F1
#
_entry.id   AF-A0A4C1WK96-F1
#
_cell.length_a   1.000
_cell.length_b   1.000
_cell.length_c   1.000
_cell.angle_alpha   90.00
_cell.angle_beta   90.00
_cell.angle_gamma   90.00
#
_symmetry.space_group_name_H-M   'P 1'
#
loop_
_entity.id
_entity.type
_entity.pdbx_description
1 polymer ?
#
loop_
_entity_poly.entity_id
_entity_poly.type
_entity_poly.pdbx_seq_one_letter_code
_entity_poly.pdbx_strand_id
1 'polypeptide(L)'
;MLWQKALTGKTTQIVSNLLEVNEHKGHCVTMDNFYNNLAMARYLKYRGFDCLGTVRLTRKNIPEDVKKMKKNCENGRIIAHHSGDVMVLA
;
A
#
# COMPACT_ATOMS: atom_id res chain seq x y z
N MET A 1 -17.34 3.66 -3.57
CA MET A 1 -16.41 2.92 -2.67
C MET A 1 -15.37 3.88 -2.09
N LEU A 2 -14.99 3.74 -0.81
CA LEU A 2 -14.04 4.63 -0.11
C LEU A 2 -12.70 4.87 -0.85
N TRP A 3 -12.29 3.94 -1.73
CA TRP A 3 -11.05 4.00 -2.49
C TRP A 3 -11.07 5.00 -3.66
N GLN A 4 -12.22 5.26 -4.29
CA GLN A 4 -12.32 6.16 -5.46
C GLN A 4 -11.81 7.58 -5.17
N LYS A 5 -12.10 8.11 -3.98
CA LYS A 5 -11.64 9.45 -3.57
C LYS A 5 -10.14 9.50 -3.25
N ALA A 6 -9.52 8.36 -2.92
CA ALA A 6 -8.10 8.26 -2.60
C ALA A 6 -7.21 8.05 -3.84
N LEU A 7 -7.81 7.73 -4.99
CA LEU A 7 -7.11 7.45 -6.24
C LEU A 7 -6.92 8.68 -7.15
N THR A 8 -7.28 9.89 -6.70
CA THR A 8 -7.21 11.12 -7.50
C THR A 8 -5.81 11.77 -7.55
N GLY A 9 -4.82 11.18 -6.86
CA GLY A 9 -3.46 11.71 -6.85
C GLY A 9 -2.68 11.41 -8.14
N LYS A 10 -1.82 12.34 -8.56
CA LYS A 10 -0.93 12.17 -9.74
C LYS A 10 -0.14 10.87 -9.71
N THR A 11 0.37 10.48 -8.54
CA THR A 11 1.15 9.23 -8.36
C THR A 11 0.32 7.99 -8.66
N THR A 12 -0.95 7.98 -8.25
CA THR A 12 -1.87 6.87 -8.53
C THR A 12 -2.13 6.75 -10.02
N GLN A 13 -2.41 7.87 -10.70
CA GLN A 13 -2.63 7.89 -12.14
C GLN A 13 -1.42 7.36 -12.91
N ILE A 14 -0.20 7.75 -12.52
CA ILE A 14 1.02 7.23 -13.13
C ILE A 14 1.08 5.70 -13.01
N VAL A 15 0.87 5.15 -11.81
CA VAL A 15 0.92 3.70 -11.62
C VAL A 15 -0.20 2.98 -12.37
N SER A 16 -1.43 3.51 -12.34
CA SER A 16 -2.55 2.94 -13.09
C SER A 16 -2.26 2.88 -14.59
N ASN A 17 -1.77 3.98 -15.18
CA ASN A 17 -1.48 4.04 -16.61
C ASN A 17 -0.35 3.08 -17.02
N LEU A 18 0.68 2.93 -16.18
CA LEU A 18 1.78 2.00 -16.44
C LEU A 18 1.34 0.53 -16.40
N LEU A 19 0.32 0.21 -15.60
CA LEU A 19 -0.11 -1.15 -15.34
C LEU A 19 -1.35 -1.60 -16.13
N GLU A 20 -2.06 -0.67 -16.78
CA GLU A 20 -3.36 -0.92 -17.44
C GLU A 20 -3.33 -2.14 -18.37
N VAL A 21 -2.27 -2.32 -19.16
CA VAL A 21 -2.13 -3.43 -20.12
C VAL A 21 -1.85 -4.80 -19.47
N ASN A 22 -1.64 -4.84 -18.15
CA ASN A 22 -1.21 -6.02 -17.39
C ASN A 22 -2.22 -6.50 -16.34
N GLU A 23 -3.43 -5.93 -16.35
CA GLU A 23 -4.47 -6.25 -15.37
C GLU A 23 -4.94 -7.70 -15.46
N HIS A 24 -5.34 -8.25 -14.31
CA HIS A 24 -5.90 -9.60 -14.18
C HIS A 24 -5.01 -10.74 -14.70
N LYS A 25 -3.69 -10.54 -14.76
CA LYS A 25 -2.70 -11.57 -15.13
C LYS A 25 -1.99 -12.21 -13.94
N GLY A 26 -2.33 -11.81 -12.71
CA GLY A 26 -1.71 -12.34 -11.49
C GLY A 26 -0.30 -11.80 -11.22
N HIS A 27 0.05 -10.65 -11.77
CA HIS A 27 1.35 -10.02 -11.52
C HIS A 27 1.42 -9.40 -10.12
N CYS A 28 2.63 -9.38 -9.53
CA CYS A 28 2.91 -8.69 -8.28
C CYS A 28 3.78 -7.44 -8.54
N VAL A 29 3.30 -6.29 -8.11
CA VAL A 29 3.96 -4.99 -8.31
C VAL A 29 4.79 -4.65 -7.07
N THR A 30 6.10 -4.46 -7.25
CA THR A 30 6.96 -3.92 -6.20
C THR A 30 7.08 -2.40 -6.36
N MET A 31 6.70 -1.63 -5.34
CA MET A 31 6.65 -0.16 -5.40
C MET A 31 7.48 0.50 -4.31
N ASP A 32 8.01 1.69 -4.60
CA ASP A 32 8.59 2.55 -3.57
C ASP A 32 7.50 3.24 -2.70
N ASN A 33 7.92 3.91 -1.63
CA ASN A 33 7.02 4.64 -0.73
C ASN A 33 6.37 5.92 -1.32
N PHE A 34 6.90 6.45 -2.43
CA PHE A 34 6.38 7.61 -3.12
C PHE A 34 5.12 7.27 -3.90
N TYR A 35 5.08 6.10 -4.54
CA TYR A 35 3.92 5.58 -5.25
C TYR A 35 2.98 4.75 -4.36
N ASN A 36 3.52 4.08 -3.34
CA ASN A 36 2.73 3.19 -2.50
C ASN A 36 1.88 3.93 -1.46
N ASN A 37 0.65 3.45 -1.28
CA ASN A 37 -0.26 3.80 -0.19
C ASN A 37 -1.34 2.72 -0.05
N LEU A 38 -1.98 2.63 1.13
CA LEU A 38 -2.94 1.56 1.43
C LEU A 38 -4.14 1.54 0.48
N ALA A 39 -4.55 2.71 -0.05
CA ALA A 39 -5.65 2.76 -0.99
C ALA A 39 -5.27 2.25 -2.38
N MET A 40 -4.04 2.52 -2.81
CA MET A 40 -3.48 1.97 -4.03
C MET A 40 -3.37 0.45 -3.95
N ALA A 41 -2.92 -0.10 -2.82
CA ALA A 41 -2.79 -1.54 -2.64
C ALA A 41 -4.12 -2.27 -2.87
N ARG A 42 -5.21 -1.77 -2.26
CA ARG A 42 -6.54 -2.34 -2.46
C ARG A 42 -7.07 -2.17 -3.87
N TYR A 43 -6.81 -1.03 -4.49
CA TYR A 43 -7.18 -0.80 -5.88
C TYR A 43 -6.46 -1.76 -6.84
N LEU A 44 -5.16 -1.97 -6.64
CA LEU A 44 -4.37 -2.94 -7.40
C LEU A 44 -4.92 -4.36 -7.21
N LYS A 45 -5.30 -4.74 -5.99
CA LYS A 45 -5.95 -6.02 -5.73
C LYS A 45 -7.24 -6.19 -6.52
N TYR A 46 -8.07 -5.15 -6.56
CA TYR A 46 -9.27 -5.12 -7.40
C TYR A 46 -8.97 -5.27 -8.90
N ARG A 47 -7.86 -4.70 -9.41
CA ARG A 47 -7.40 -4.86 -10.80
C ARG A 47 -6.62 -6.17 -11.06
N GLY A 48 -6.62 -7.10 -10.12
CA GLY A 48 -6.00 -8.41 -10.26
C GLY A 48 -4.48 -8.42 -10.14
N PHE A 49 -3.91 -7.43 -9.43
CA PHE A 49 -2.51 -7.40 -9.04
C PHE A 49 -2.35 -7.71 -7.56
N ASP A 50 -1.23 -8.32 -7.19
CA ASP A 50 -0.70 -8.18 -5.84
C ASP A 50 0.29 -7.02 -5.80
N CYS A 51 0.59 -6.51 -4.60
CA CYS A 51 1.65 -5.53 -4.46
C CYS A 51 2.37 -5.63 -3.13
N LEU A 52 3.65 -5.25 -3.15
CA LEU A 52 4.49 -5.11 -1.96
C LEU A 52 5.41 -3.90 -2.11
N GLY A 53 5.90 -3.38 -0.99
CA GLY A 53 6.75 -2.20 -1.01
C GLY A 53 6.75 -1.45 0.30
N THR A 54 7.61 -0.46 0.40
CA THR A 54 7.66 0.42 1.57
C THR A 54 6.52 1.44 1.51
N VAL A 55 6.09 1.96 2.67
CA VAL A 55 5.09 3.04 2.75
C VAL A 55 5.57 4.09 3.73
N ARG A 56 5.33 5.38 3.43
CA ARG A 56 5.66 6.46 4.38
C ARG A 56 4.69 6.40 5.57
N LEU A 57 5.21 6.49 6.79
CA LEU A 57 4.39 6.51 8.02
C LEU A 57 3.42 7.69 8.09
N THR A 58 3.69 8.76 7.33
CA THR A 58 2.82 9.94 7.21
C THR A 58 1.62 9.72 6.26
N ARG A 59 1.50 8.57 5.59
CA ARG A 59 0.34 8.26 4.76
C ARG A 59 -0.91 8.08 5.61
N LYS A 60 -2.06 8.34 5.00
CA LYS A 60 -3.37 8.12 5.62
C LYS A 60 -3.56 6.63 5.94
N ASN A 61 -4.33 6.36 7.00
CA ASN A 61 -4.75 5.03 7.43
C ASN A 61 -3.62 4.10 7.92
N ILE A 62 -2.41 4.62 8.17
CA ILE A 62 -1.38 3.86 8.89
C ILE A 62 -1.78 3.77 10.38
N PRO A 63 -1.80 2.57 10.99
CA PRO A 63 -2.07 2.40 12.42
C PRO A 63 -1.09 3.17 13.32
N GLU A 64 -1.58 3.70 14.44
CA GLU A 64 -0.78 4.56 15.32
C GLU A 64 0.37 3.82 16.01
N ASP A 65 0.21 2.55 16.33
CA ASP A 65 1.28 1.71 16.87
C ASP A 65 2.37 1.44 15.83
N VAL A 66 2.00 1.20 14.56
CA VAL A 66 2.93 1.13 13.42
C VAL A 66 3.74 2.41 13.26
N LYS A 67 3.12 3.59 13.45
CA LYS A 67 3.85 4.87 13.42
C LYS A 67 4.84 5.02 14.58
N LYS A 68 4.52 4.46 15.75
CA LYS A 68 5.31 4.59 16.98
C LYS A 68 6.44 3.55 17.09
N MET A 69 6.39 2.46 16.32
CA MET A 69 7.39 1.39 16.30
C MET A 69 8.83 1.90 16.22
N LYS A 70 9.12 2.87 15.35
CA LYS A 70 10.50 3.37 15.14
C LYS A 70 11.14 3.94 16.41
N LYS A 71 10.36 4.35 17.41
CA LYS A 71 10.87 4.98 18.64
C LYS A 71 11.08 4.00 19.79
N ASN A 72 10.32 2.90 19.84
CA ASN A 72 10.09 2.16 21.08
C ASN A 72 10.22 0.63 20.94
N CYS A 73 10.81 0.12 19.86
CA CYS A 73 10.80 -1.33 19.59
C CYS A 73 12.14 -2.02 19.90
N GLU A 74 12.06 -3.21 20.51
CA GLU A 74 13.17 -4.14 20.63
C GLU A 74 13.60 -4.62 19.23
N ASN A 75 14.91 -4.74 18.99
CA ASN A 75 15.42 -5.24 17.73
C ASN A 75 14.86 -6.63 17.42
N GLY A 76 14.31 -6.80 16.23
CA GLY A 76 13.74 -8.07 15.75
C GLY A 76 12.25 -8.25 16.04
N ARG A 77 11.61 -7.35 16.79
CA ARG A 77 10.15 -7.37 16.97
C ARG A 77 9.45 -6.79 15.74
N ILE A 78 8.45 -7.53 15.25
CA ILE A 78 7.58 -7.14 14.12
C ILE A 78 6.16 -6.95 14.64
N ILE A 79 5.48 -5.90 14.18
CA ILE A 79 4.02 -5.78 14.31
C ILE A 79 3.38 -5.74 12.93
N ALA A 80 2.22 -6.38 12.80
CA ALA A 80 1.48 -6.41 11.56
C ALA A 80 0.00 -6.11 11.83
N HIS A 81 -0.57 -5.30 10.94
CA HIS A 81 -2.00 -5.02 10.91
C HIS A 81 -2.51 -5.33 9.52
N HIS A 82 -3.70 -5.92 9.47
CA HIS A 82 -4.37 -6.18 8.22
C HIS A 82 -5.79 -5.63 8.23
N SER A 83 -6.27 -5.26 7.06
CA SER A 83 -7.65 -4.95 6.77
C SER A 83 -7.96 -5.81 5.55
N GLY A 84 -8.65 -6.94 5.68
CA GLY A 84 -8.90 -7.84 4.55
C GLY A 84 -7.62 -8.21 3.76
N ASP A 85 -7.57 -7.79 2.50
CA ASP A 85 -6.53 -8.05 1.49
C ASP A 85 -5.29 -7.12 1.57
N VAL A 86 -5.27 -6.12 2.46
CA VAL A 86 -4.12 -5.22 2.63
C VAL A 86 -3.53 -5.37 4.02
N MET A 87 -2.22 -5.56 4.08
CA MET A 87 -1.43 -5.63 5.30
C MET A 87 -0.37 -4.53 5.33
N VAL A 88 -0.10 -3.99 6.51
CA VAL A 88 1.09 -3.19 6.81
C VAL A 88 1.84 -3.86 7.95
N LEU A 89 3.16 -3.94 7.82
CA LEU A 89 4.04 -4.48 8.84
C LEU A 89 5.21 -3.52 9.09
N ALA A 90 5.70 -3.48 10.33
CA ALA A 90 6.83 -2.66 10.75
C ALA A 90 7.64 -3.38 11.84
#